data_AF-A0A2G9ZPG5-F1
#
_entry.id   AF-A0A2G9ZPG5-F1
#
_cell.length_a   1.000
_cell.length_b   1.000
_cell.length_c   1.000
_cell.angle_alpha   90.00
_cell.angle_beta   90.00
_cell.angle_gamma   90.00
#
_symmetry.space_group_name_H-M   'P 1'
#
loop_
_entity.id
_entity.type
_entity.pdbx_description
1 polymer ?
#
loop_
_entity_poly.entity_id
_entity_poly.type
_entity_poly.pdbx_seq_one_letter_code
_entity_poly.pdbx_strand_id
1 'polypeptide(L)'
;NRAFRTILGYDTDEFIGRTGADFMKPESRPLFFSKYLEGVKKQGHLEGIAAFIRKEGTKFYVEYRSKLVRPEHGPPYISGIGRDITERI
;
A
#
# COMPACT_ATOMS: atom_id res chain seq x y z
N ASN A 1 5.18 -18.92 7.65
CA ASN A 1 4.06 -19.12 6.70
C ASN A 1 4.57 -18.78 5.30
N ARG A 2 4.80 -19.80 4.46
CA ARG A 2 5.57 -19.73 3.18
C ARG A 2 4.77 -19.23 1.97
N ALA A 3 3.52 -18.79 2.18
CA ALA A 3 2.60 -18.43 1.10
C ALA A 3 2.76 -17.00 0.55
N PHE A 4 3.54 -16.13 1.20
CA PHE A 4 3.66 -14.72 0.80
C PHE A 4 4.62 -14.45 -0.36
N ARG A 5 5.60 -15.34 -0.62
CA ARG A 5 6.64 -15.12 -1.63
C ARG A 5 6.25 -15.48 -3.07
N THR A 6 5.28 -16.35 -3.25
CA THR A 6 5.00 -16.94 -4.58
C THR A 6 4.02 -16.13 -5.42
N ILE A 7 3.19 -15.27 -4.80
CA ILE A 7 2.05 -14.65 -5.49
C ILE A 7 2.40 -13.24 -6.02
N LEU A 8 3.32 -12.52 -5.38
CA LEU A 8 3.43 -11.08 -5.57
C LEU A 8 4.35 -10.65 -6.72
N GLY A 9 5.29 -11.50 -7.19
CA GLY A 9 6.25 -11.12 -8.23
C GLY A 9 7.09 -9.87 -7.88
N TYR A 10 7.10 -9.51 -6.60
CA TYR A 10 7.78 -8.40 -5.97
C TYR A 10 8.34 -8.91 -4.67
N ASP A 11 9.62 -8.69 -4.43
CA ASP A 11 10.22 -9.14 -3.18
C ASP A 11 9.69 -8.28 -2.02
N THR A 12 9.57 -8.90 -0.84
CA THR A 12 9.07 -8.17 0.35
C THR A 12 10.00 -7.00 0.68
N ASP A 13 11.27 -7.17 0.35
CA ASP A 13 12.34 -6.17 0.44
C ASP A 13 12.21 -5.00 -0.55
N GLU A 14 11.53 -5.17 -1.70
CA GLU A 14 11.32 -4.06 -2.65
C GLU A 14 10.26 -3.07 -2.16
N PHE A 15 9.36 -3.50 -1.27
CA PHE A 15 8.37 -2.65 -0.62
C PHE A 15 8.90 -1.96 0.64
N ILE A 16 9.90 -2.56 1.31
CA ILE A 16 10.46 -1.99 2.54
C ILE A 16 11.34 -0.78 2.18
N GLY A 17 10.93 0.41 2.63
CA GLY A 17 11.64 1.67 2.41
C GLY A 17 11.19 2.47 1.17
N ARG A 18 10.22 1.98 0.39
CA ARG A 18 9.58 2.71 -0.71
C ARG A 18 8.16 3.11 -0.36
N THR A 19 7.69 4.23 -0.92
CA THR A 19 6.32 4.68 -0.70
C THR A 19 5.42 4.02 -1.74
N GLY A 20 4.18 3.64 -1.38
CA GLY A 20 3.23 3.10 -2.37
C GLY A 20 3.09 3.98 -3.62
N ALA A 21 3.20 5.30 -3.48
CA ALA A 21 3.21 6.26 -4.59
C ALA A 21 4.31 6.01 -5.65
N ASP A 22 5.44 5.39 -5.29
CA ASP A 22 6.53 5.09 -6.24
C ASP A 22 6.10 4.07 -7.30
N PHE A 23 5.20 3.16 -6.94
CA PHE A 23 4.66 2.09 -7.80
C PHE A 23 3.35 2.47 -8.50
N MET A 24 2.84 3.68 -8.24
CA MET A 24 1.66 4.21 -8.89
C MET A 24 2.03 5.02 -10.12
N LYS A 25 1.06 5.18 -11.03
CA LYS A 25 1.18 6.15 -12.12
C LYS A 25 1.45 7.56 -11.56
N PRO A 26 2.23 8.40 -12.27
CA PRO A 26 2.52 9.77 -11.84
C PRO A 26 1.26 10.57 -11.50
N GLU A 27 0.20 10.37 -12.27
CA GLU A 27 -1.11 11.01 -12.13
C GLU A 27 -1.84 10.61 -10.83
N SER A 28 -1.56 9.42 -10.30
CA SER A 28 -2.19 8.89 -9.08
C SER A 28 -1.36 9.20 -7.82
N ARG A 29 -0.11 9.65 -7.96
CA ARG A 29 0.73 10.04 -6.81
C ARG A 29 0.10 11.14 -5.95
N PRO A 30 -0.42 12.25 -6.51
CA PRO A 30 -1.05 13.31 -5.71
C PRO A 30 -2.28 12.80 -4.95
N LEU A 31 -3.04 11.87 -5.54
CA LEU A 31 -4.20 11.24 -4.90
C LEU A 31 -3.78 10.39 -3.70
N PHE A 32 -2.62 9.72 -3.76
CA PHE A 32 -2.08 8.99 -2.61
C PHE A 32 -1.76 9.92 -1.44
N PHE A 33 -1.06 11.04 -1.68
CA PHE A 33 -0.71 11.96 -0.60
C PHE A 33 -1.93 12.70 -0.02
N SER A 34 -2.86 13.14 -0.87
CA SER A 34 -4.06 13.85 -0.43
C SER A 34 -5.11 12.91 0.18
N LYS A 35 -5.54 11.87 -0.54
CA LYS A 35 -6.63 11.01 -0.04
C LYS A 35 -6.16 9.98 0.96
N TYR A 36 -5.07 9.27 0.67
CA TYR A 36 -4.66 8.15 1.50
C TYR A 36 -4.01 8.62 2.81
N LEU A 37 -3.01 9.50 2.73
CA LEU A 37 -2.29 9.99 3.90
C LEU A 37 -3.16 10.90 4.78
N GLU A 38 -3.93 11.83 4.22
CA GLU A 38 -4.85 12.63 5.05
C GLU A 38 -5.99 11.78 5.59
N GLY A 39 -6.52 10.84 4.80
CA GLY A 39 -7.57 9.92 5.23
C GLY A 39 -7.14 9.11 6.45
N VAL A 40 -5.98 8.46 6.40
CA VAL A 40 -5.48 7.65 7.52
C VAL A 40 -5.12 8.51 8.74
N LYS A 41 -4.64 9.74 8.55
CA LYS A 41 -4.38 10.68 9.66
C LYS A 41 -5.66 11.16 10.34
N LYS A 42 -6.72 11.42 9.55
CA LYS A 42 -7.99 11.98 10.04
C LYS A 42 -8.90 10.90 10.65
N GLN A 43 -9.03 9.75 9.99
CA GLN A 43 -9.92 8.66 10.42
C GLN A 43 -9.22 7.63 11.31
N GLY A 44 -7.89 7.67 11.39
CA GLY A 44 -7.09 6.68 12.12
C GLY A 44 -7.00 5.32 11.43
N HIS A 45 -7.76 5.09 10.36
CA HIS A 45 -7.69 3.93 9.50
C HIS A 45 -8.17 4.28 8.10
N LEU A 46 -7.76 3.48 7.12
CA LEU A 46 -8.19 3.61 5.74
C LEU A 46 -8.05 2.28 5.03
N GLU A 47 -9.05 1.92 4.25
CA GLU A 47 -9.02 0.74 3.40
C GLU A 47 -9.56 1.06 2.02
N GLY A 48 -9.09 0.30 1.04
CA GLY A 48 -9.51 0.48 -0.34
C GLY A 48 -8.69 -0.35 -1.30
N ILE A 49 -8.97 -0.16 -2.58
CA ILE A 49 -8.24 -0.82 -3.66
C ILE A 49 -7.47 0.24 -4.42
N ALA A 50 -6.18 0.00 -4.62
CA ALA A 50 -5.33 0.84 -5.44
C ALA A 50 -4.74 0.03 -6.60
N ALA A 51 -4.70 0.66 -7.77
CA ALA A 51 -4.05 0.10 -8.95
C ALA A 51 -2.59 0.55 -8.99
N PHE A 52 -1.70 -0.43 -9.09
CA PHE A 52 -0.26 -0.24 -9.19
C PHE A 52 0.23 -0.76 -10.53
N ILE A 53 1.43 -0.32 -10.93
CA ILE A 53 2.05 -0.72 -12.17
C ILE A 53 3.26 -1.60 -11.85
N ARG A 54 3.27 -2.81 -12.42
CA ARG A 54 4.40 -3.73 -12.34
C ARG A 54 5.62 -3.10 -13.02
N LYS A 55 6.85 -3.52 -12.70
CA LYS A 55 8.06 -3.06 -13.39
C LYS A 55 7.98 -3.26 -14.91
N GLU A 56 7.30 -4.33 -15.33
CA GLU A 56 7.06 -4.70 -16.73
C GLU A 56 5.90 -3.90 -17.38
N GLY A 57 5.23 -3.02 -16.64
CA GLY A 57 4.14 -2.19 -17.14
C GLY A 57 2.73 -2.75 -16.92
N THR A 58 2.61 -3.99 -16.44
CA THR A 58 1.32 -4.63 -16.17
C THR A 58 0.61 -3.99 -14.98
N LYS A 59 -0.69 -3.69 -15.10
CA LYS A 59 -1.49 -3.20 -13.97
C LYS A 59 -1.79 -4.34 -13.01
N PHE A 60 -1.68 -4.08 -11.71
CA PHE A 60 -2.11 -5.00 -10.67
C PHE A 60 -2.89 -4.24 -9.61
N TYR A 61 -3.84 -4.91 -8.97
CA TYR A 61 -4.73 -4.33 -7.98
C TYR A 61 -4.34 -4.82 -6.59
N VAL A 62 -4.13 -3.88 -5.68
CA VAL A 62 -3.83 -4.18 -4.29
C VAL A 62 -4.94 -3.62 -3.42
N GLU A 63 -5.61 -4.51 -2.71
CA GLU A 63 -6.45 -4.17 -1.58
C GLU A 63 -5.52 -3.81 -0.42
N TYR A 64 -5.60 -2.57 0.05
CA TYR A 64 -4.82 -2.11 1.18
C TYR A 64 -5.73 -1.84 2.37
N ARG A 65 -5.20 -2.11 3.56
CA ARG A 65 -5.81 -1.75 4.83
C ARG A 65 -4.76 -1.21 5.76
N SER A 66 -4.92 0.06 6.11
CA SER A 66 -3.94 0.82 6.88
C SER A 66 -4.57 1.43 8.11
N LYS A 67 -3.81 1.44 9.20
CA LYS A 67 -4.19 2.04 10.47
C LYS A 67 -3.09 2.93 11.00
N LEU A 68 -3.48 4.06 11.58
CA LEU A 68 -2.60 4.90 12.35
C LEU A 68 -2.42 4.27 13.73
N VAL A 69 -1.23 3.78 14.01
CA VAL A 69 -0.86 3.25 15.31
C VAL A 69 -0.20 4.38 16.10
N ARG A 70 -0.75 4.64 17.29
CA ARG A 70 -0.18 5.55 18.27
C ARG A 70 0.34 4.69 19.43
N PRO A 71 1.63 4.30 19.42
CA PRO A 71 2.19 3.54 20.53
C PRO A 71 2.21 4.41 21.80
N GLU A 72 2.18 3.76 22.96
CA GLU A 72 2.28 4.45 24.26
C GLU A 72 3.64 5.15 24.41
N HIS A 73 4.68 4.56 23.81
CA HIS A 73 6.02 5.13 23.72
C HIS A 73 6.47 5.23 22.26
N GLY A 74 6.85 6.43 21.82
CA GLY A 74 7.41 6.70 20.50
C GLY A 74 6.46 7.44 19.55
N PRO A 75 6.95 7.82 18.36
CA PRO A 75 6.16 8.56 17.38
C PRO A 75 5.06 7.68 16.76
N PRO A 76 3.92 8.27 16.37
CA PRO A 76 2.87 7.56 15.66
C PRO A 76 3.34 7.09 14.28
N TYR A 77 2.94 5.89 13.88
CA TYR A 77 3.29 5.29 12.60
C TYR A 77 2.06 4.69 11.92
N ILE A 78 2.11 4.54 10.60
CA ILE A 78 1.04 3.90 9.84
C ILE A 78 1.42 2.45 9.63
N SER A 79 0.59 1.53 10.12
CA SER A 79 0.69 0.10 9.86
C SER A 79 -0.30 -0.27 8.78
N GLY A 80 0.20 -0.71 7.63
CA GLY A 80 -0.61 -1.15 6.50
C GLY A 80 -0.37 -2.62 6.16
N ILE A 81 -1.42 -3.30 5.71
CA ILE A 81 -1.33 -4.56 4.99
C ILE A 81 -1.82 -4.35 3.57
N GLY A 82 -1.16 -4.96 2.61
CA GLY A 82 -1.56 -4.97 1.20
C GLY A 82 -1.74 -6.40 0.73
N ARG A 83 -2.84 -6.67 0.02
CA ARG A 83 -3.13 -7.95 -0.61
C ARG A 83 -3.34 -7.74 -2.09
N ASP A 84 -2.59 -8.48 -2.91
CA ASP A 84 -2.86 -8.54 -4.34
C ASP A 84 -4.20 -9.24 -4.58
N ILE A 85 -5.09 -8.55 -5.28
CA ILE A 85 -6.43 -9.03 -5.66
C ILE A 85 -6.62 -8.99 -7.18
N THR A 86 -5.52 -8.93 -7.95
CA THR A 86 -5.56 -8.87 -9.42
C THR A 86 -6.28 -10.09 -10.00
N GLU A 87 -6.12 -11.27 -9.41
CA GLU A 87 -6.82 -12.49 -9.84
C GLU A 87 -8.31 -12.53 -9.40
N ARG A 88 -8.76 -11.53 -8.63
CA ARG A 88 -10.14 -11.44 -8.11
C ARG A 88 -10.97 -10.32 -8.76
N ILE A 89 -10.40 -9.57 -9.70
CA ILE A 89 -11.07 -8.52 -10.49
C ILE A 89 -11.34 -9.01 -11.90
#